data_AF-A0A177TMJ3-F1
#
_entry.id   AF-A0A177TMJ3-F1
#
_cell.length_a   1.000
_cell.length_b   1.000
_cell.length_c   1.000
_cell.angle_alpha   90.00
_cell.angle_beta   90.00
_cell.angle_gamma   90.00
#
_symmetry.space_group_name_H-M   'P 1'
#
loop_
_entity.id
_entity.type
_entity.pdbx_description
1 polymer ?
#
loop_
_entity_poly.entity_id
_entity_poly.type
_entity_poly.pdbx_seq_one_letter_code
_entity_poly.pdbx_strand_id
1 'polypeptide(L)'
;MSTAEEAPPTADQRASLAAGLLLQTPPGQIASVYSDLSSILLSTLPEGSTQASAAEEATLFQAHATRALESYNTDQLVPFRLPGSERTTLICRAAQLASSTGQQGQPTAALPRYTDPSTSQSFAFDHFKLTASDIQPHPSNPEHEPLRLALQAGVDAYLANHFPDGVGAVFVVYPPPSASAIAEAASSSAAAASAAPSEEVAQAAEEAVSESKADGPDDAVGAVEATEAVEADQKESDDAAPPEAEAAQVAGTEEETEAQMSSESEAAAAPKPRPEWAGPPSYIIHITGNRFNPQNFWAGRWRSSYTYTPRTSANPSPAETDIDASPLGTLRAHIALHVHYYEDGNVQLHLGSPKDSAFLPLPSSVPSSDPEKEKAALSNLLFSIIGKHEEVFQRELGEVLSEQFAEKAMRSLRRALPITRQRVDWDKLVNYKLGSELGRAS
;
A
#
# COMPACT_ATOMS: atom_id res chain seq x y z
N MET A 1 16.97 -22.18 -45.98
CA MET A 1 16.61 -21.76 -44.62
C MET A 1 16.25 -23.01 -43.85
N SER A 2 16.99 -23.35 -42.81
CA SER A 2 16.66 -24.51 -41.98
C SER A 2 15.46 -24.15 -41.11
N THR A 3 14.32 -24.80 -41.31
CA THR A 3 13.27 -24.84 -40.30
C THR A 3 13.80 -25.64 -39.13
N ALA A 4 14.35 -24.94 -38.12
CA ALA A 4 14.60 -25.57 -36.84
C ALA A 4 13.24 -26.03 -36.31
N GLU A 5 13.08 -27.34 -36.18
CA GLU A 5 11.91 -27.95 -35.55
C GLU A 5 11.95 -27.54 -34.08
N GLU A 6 11.11 -26.55 -33.73
CA GLU A 6 11.08 -25.97 -32.39
C GLU A 6 10.62 -27.06 -31.42
N ALA A 7 11.53 -27.46 -30.52
CA ALA A 7 11.26 -28.54 -29.59
C ALA A 7 10.01 -28.22 -28.76
N PRO A 8 9.10 -29.20 -28.53
CA PRO A 8 7.85 -28.94 -27.83
C PRO A 8 8.13 -28.35 -26.44
N PRO A 9 7.37 -27.31 -26.02
CA PRO A 9 7.65 -26.59 -24.78
C PRO A 9 7.56 -27.52 -23.57
N THR A 10 8.46 -27.36 -22.62
CA THR A 10 8.51 -28.18 -21.40
C THR A 10 7.28 -27.95 -20.51
N ALA A 11 6.98 -28.88 -19.60
CA ALA A 11 5.86 -28.73 -18.66
C ALA A 11 5.98 -27.45 -17.82
N ASP A 12 7.19 -27.10 -17.37
CA ASP A 12 7.46 -25.84 -16.67
C ASP A 12 7.20 -24.60 -17.53
N GLN A 13 7.61 -24.62 -18.81
CA GLN A 13 7.33 -23.55 -19.75
C GLN A 13 5.82 -23.39 -20.02
N ARG A 14 5.09 -24.50 -20.19
CA ARG A 14 3.62 -24.48 -20.36
C ARG A 14 2.92 -23.92 -19.12
N ALA A 15 3.30 -24.40 -17.93
CA ALA A 15 2.79 -23.92 -16.66
C ALA A 15 3.05 -22.42 -16.44
N SER A 16 4.25 -21.94 -16.77
CA SER A 16 4.63 -20.53 -16.69
C SER A 16 3.85 -19.65 -17.68
N LEU A 17 3.69 -20.10 -18.94
CA LEU A 17 2.88 -19.40 -19.94
C LEU A 17 1.40 -19.33 -19.54
N ALA A 18 0.82 -20.43 -19.04
CA ALA A 18 -0.54 -20.46 -18.53
C ALA A 18 -0.72 -19.51 -17.32
N ALA A 19 0.24 -19.49 -16.39
CA ALA A 19 0.21 -18.55 -15.27
C ALA A 19 0.30 -17.08 -15.73
N GLY A 20 1.01 -16.79 -16.81
CA GLY A 20 1.04 -15.47 -17.44
C GLY A 20 -0.33 -14.98 -17.94
N LEU A 21 -1.20 -15.91 -18.38
CA LEU A 21 -2.57 -15.58 -18.80
C LEU A 21 -3.47 -15.17 -17.62
N LEU A 22 -3.21 -15.68 -16.42
CA LEU A 22 -3.97 -15.30 -15.21
C LEU A 22 -3.90 -13.79 -14.92
N LEU A 23 -2.77 -13.15 -15.25
CA LEU A 23 -2.59 -11.70 -15.07
C LEU A 23 -3.56 -10.85 -15.91
N GLN A 24 -4.06 -11.41 -17.02
CA GLN A 24 -4.99 -10.73 -17.93
C GLN A 24 -6.46 -11.00 -17.57
N THR A 25 -6.73 -11.77 -16.51
CA THR A 25 -8.10 -12.21 -16.17
C THR A 25 -9.03 -11.04 -15.81
N PRO A 26 -10.21 -10.94 -16.44
CA PRO A 26 -11.24 -9.99 -16.03
C PRO A 26 -11.62 -10.11 -14.55
N PRO A 27 -12.01 -9.00 -13.90
CA PRO A 27 -12.30 -8.98 -12.48
C PRO A 27 -13.47 -9.92 -12.16
N GLY A 28 -13.32 -10.73 -11.11
CA GLY A 28 -14.33 -11.70 -10.69
C GLY A 28 -14.35 -13.03 -11.47
N GLN A 29 -13.47 -13.22 -12.47
CA GLN A 29 -13.46 -14.44 -13.32
C GLN A 29 -12.26 -15.38 -13.08
N ILE A 30 -11.40 -15.06 -12.09
CA ILE A 30 -10.12 -15.75 -11.85
C ILE A 30 -10.26 -17.26 -11.60
N ALA A 31 -11.31 -17.68 -10.89
CA ALA A 31 -11.56 -19.09 -10.60
C ALA A 31 -11.92 -19.89 -11.87
N SER A 32 -12.75 -19.31 -12.76
CA SER A 32 -13.11 -19.92 -14.04
C SER A 32 -11.88 -20.04 -14.95
N VAL A 33 -11.15 -18.94 -15.15
CA VAL A 33 -9.95 -18.93 -16.00
C VAL A 33 -8.87 -19.91 -15.48
N TYR A 34 -8.68 -20.02 -14.16
CA TYR A 34 -7.79 -21.02 -13.58
C TYR A 34 -8.24 -22.46 -13.87
N SER A 35 -9.54 -22.75 -13.77
CA SER A 35 -10.12 -24.06 -14.10
C SER A 35 -9.97 -24.38 -15.59
N ASP A 36 -10.20 -23.40 -16.47
CA ASP A 36 -10.08 -23.55 -17.92
C ASP A 36 -8.62 -23.82 -18.32
N LEU A 37 -7.68 -23.04 -17.78
CA LEU A 37 -6.24 -23.23 -18.01
C LEU A 37 -5.74 -24.59 -17.48
N SER A 38 -6.19 -25.00 -16.28
CA SER A 38 -5.89 -26.34 -15.74
C SER A 38 -6.38 -27.45 -16.68
N SER A 39 -7.58 -27.28 -17.24
CA SER A 39 -8.21 -28.23 -18.17
C SER A 39 -7.48 -28.27 -19.51
N ILE A 40 -7.04 -27.11 -20.02
CA ILE A 40 -6.24 -26.99 -21.23
C ILE A 40 -4.89 -27.70 -21.04
N LEU A 41 -4.15 -27.41 -19.97
CA LEU A 41 -2.86 -28.05 -19.68
C LEU A 41 -3.01 -29.58 -19.63
N LEU A 42 -4.01 -30.08 -18.91
CA LEU A 42 -4.33 -31.51 -18.84
C LEU A 42 -4.64 -32.12 -20.22
N SER A 43 -5.33 -31.40 -21.11
CA SER A 43 -5.64 -31.84 -22.47
C SER A 43 -4.44 -31.83 -23.43
N THR A 44 -3.40 -31.04 -23.13
CA THR A 44 -2.16 -30.94 -23.94
C THR A 44 -1.08 -31.95 -23.55
N LEU A 45 -1.35 -32.82 -22.57
CA LEU A 45 -0.42 -33.88 -22.19
C LEU A 45 -0.22 -34.90 -23.33
N PRO A 46 1.02 -35.42 -23.54
CA PRO A 46 1.26 -36.45 -24.55
C PRO A 46 0.44 -37.73 -24.33
N GLU A 47 -0.01 -38.36 -25.41
CA GLU A 47 -0.70 -39.65 -25.33
C GLU A 47 0.17 -40.70 -24.61
N GLY A 48 -0.38 -41.36 -23.59
CA GLY A 48 0.36 -42.26 -22.71
C GLY A 48 1.00 -41.61 -21.47
N SER A 49 0.80 -40.30 -21.25
CA SER A 49 1.16 -39.63 -19.99
C SER A 49 0.51 -40.32 -18.79
N THR A 50 1.26 -40.45 -17.69
CA THR A 50 0.76 -41.05 -16.46
C THR A 50 -0.01 -40.06 -15.60
N GLN A 51 -0.85 -40.56 -14.68
CA GLN A 51 -1.48 -39.72 -13.65
C GLN A 51 -0.45 -38.97 -12.78
N ALA A 52 0.75 -39.53 -12.59
CA ALA A 52 1.83 -38.87 -11.86
C ALA A 52 2.37 -37.64 -12.61
N SER A 53 2.61 -37.75 -13.92
CA SER A 53 3.03 -36.59 -14.76
C SER A 53 1.95 -35.51 -14.85
N ALA A 54 0.66 -35.88 -14.85
CA ALA A 54 -0.43 -34.92 -14.81
C ALA A 54 -0.49 -34.18 -13.46
N ALA A 55 -0.25 -34.88 -12.35
CA ALA A 55 -0.17 -34.28 -11.02
C ALA A 55 1.06 -33.36 -10.87
N GLU A 56 2.20 -33.74 -11.46
CA GLU A 56 3.43 -32.93 -11.48
C GLU A 56 3.22 -31.61 -12.26
N GLU A 57 2.63 -31.66 -13.44
CA GLU A 57 2.34 -30.42 -14.20
C GLU A 57 1.28 -29.55 -13.49
N ALA A 58 0.32 -30.15 -12.79
CA ALA A 58 -0.63 -29.42 -11.96
C ALA A 58 0.03 -28.73 -10.75
N THR A 59 1.02 -29.34 -10.09
CA THR A 59 1.76 -28.68 -8.99
C THR A 59 2.69 -27.58 -9.50
N LEU A 60 3.34 -27.78 -10.65
CA LEU A 60 4.11 -26.71 -11.33
C LEU A 60 3.21 -25.53 -11.72
N PHE A 61 2.04 -25.80 -12.30
CA PHE A 61 1.06 -24.75 -12.63
C PHE A 61 0.58 -24.03 -11.38
N GLN A 62 0.25 -24.74 -10.30
CA GLN A 62 -0.17 -24.11 -9.04
C GLN A 62 0.92 -23.20 -8.44
N ALA A 63 2.20 -23.61 -8.52
CA ALA A 63 3.32 -22.80 -8.04
C ALA A 63 3.47 -21.49 -8.84
N HIS A 64 3.50 -21.57 -10.18
CA HIS A 64 3.58 -20.39 -11.04
C HIS A 64 2.32 -19.51 -10.92
N ALA A 65 1.14 -20.13 -10.84
CA ALA A 65 -0.13 -19.44 -10.65
C ALA A 65 -0.17 -18.67 -9.32
N THR A 66 0.36 -19.23 -8.23
CA THR A 66 0.41 -18.54 -6.93
C THR A 66 1.20 -17.23 -7.03
N ARG A 67 2.32 -17.22 -7.74
CA ARG A 67 3.11 -16.00 -8.00
C ARG A 67 2.40 -15.01 -8.93
N ALA A 68 1.70 -15.49 -9.96
CA ALA A 68 0.88 -14.64 -10.81
C ALA A 68 -0.28 -14.01 -10.02
N LEU A 69 -0.92 -14.78 -9.13
CA LEU A 69 -1.98 -14.31 -8.23
C LEU A 69 -1.49 -13.32 -7.17
N GLU A 70 -0.21 -13.37 -6.76
CA GLU A 70 0.39 -12.32 -5.92
C GLU A 70 0.36 -10.97 -6.63
N SER A 71 0.93 -10.89 -7.84
CA SER A 71 0.90 -9.63 -8.61
C SER A 71 -0.53 -9.25 -8.97
N TYR A 72 -1.35 -10.19 -9.45
CA TYR A 72 -2.75 -9.91 -9.80
C TYR A 72 -3.52 -9.34 -8.61
N ASN A 73 -3.52 -10.00 -7.44
CA ASN A 73 -4.30 -9.54 -6.29
C ASN A 73 -3.82 -8.17 -5.77
N THR A 74 -2.51 -7.92 -5.77
CA THR A 74 -1.93 -6.63 -5.34
C THR A 74 -2.14 -5.50 -6.34
N ASP A 75 -2.06 -5.76 -7.64
CA ASP A 75 -2.36 -4.79 -8.70
C ASP A 75 -3.87 -4.49 -8.79
N GLN A 76 -4.70 -5.50 -8.54
CA GLN A 76 -6.15 -5.41 -8.63
C GLN A 76 -6.81 -4.85 -7.36
N LEU A 77 -6.04 -4.55 -6.32
CA LEU A 77 -6.52 -4.03 -5.03
C LEU A 77 -7.64 -4.91 -4.47
N VAL A 78 -7.39 -6.21 -4.35
CA VAL A 78 -8.43 -7.17 -3.93
C VAL A 78 -8.89 -6.86 -2.50
N PRO A 79 -10.20 -6.61 -2.28
CA PRO A 79 -10.72 -6.37 -0.95
C PRO A 79 -10.69 -7.65 -0.13
N PHE A 80 -10.22 -7.53 1.12
CA PHE A 80 -10.10 -8.64 2.05
C PHE A 80 -10.54 -8.20 3.46
N ARG A 81 -11.27 -9.05 4.17
CA ARG A 81 -11.66 -8.82 5.57
C ARG A 81 -10.90 -9.80 6.45
N LEU A 82 -10.17 -9.28 7.43
CA LEU A 82 -9.41 -10.10 8.37
C LEU A 82 -10.39 -10.86 9.30
N PRO A 83 -10.12 -12.12 9.67
CA PRO A 83 -10.94 -12.82 10.65
C PRO A 83 -10.99 -12.05 11.98
N GLY A 84 -12.18 -11.61 12.38
CA GLY A 84 -12.39 -10.78 13.57
C GLY A 84 -12.36 -9.27 13.35
N SER A 85 -12.09 -8.77 12.13
CA SER A 85 -12.31 -7.35 11.79
C SER A 85 -13.71 -7.13 11.18
N GLU A 86 -14.36 -6.04 11.56
CA GLU A 86 -15.57 -5.58 10.84
C GLU A 86 -15.19 -4.91 9.51
N ARG A 87 -14.09 -4.15 9.54
CA ARG A 87 -13.56 -3.40 8.40
C ARG A 87 -12.94 -4.31 7.36
N THR A 88 -13.25 -4.04 6.10
CA THR A 88 -12.57 -4.63 4.93
C THR A 88 -11.37 -3.75 4.57
N THR A 89 -10.20 -4.36 4.42
CA THR A 89 -8.96 -3.72 3.93
C THR A 89 -8.69 -4.11 2.47
N LEU A 90 -7.59 -3.63 1.89
CA LEU A 90 -7.19 -3.89 0.50
C LEU A 90 -5.82 -4.58 0.46
N ILE A 91 -5.71 -5.67 -0.30
CA ILE A 91 -4.42 -6.32 -0.58
C ILE A 91 -3.72 -5.53 -1.69
N CYS A 92 -2.60 -4.87 -1.35
CA CYS A 92 -1.86 -4.00 -2.25
C CYS A 92 -0.36 -3.95 -1.88
N ARG A 93 0.49 -3.48 -2.80
CA ARG A 93 1.95 -3.34 -2.51
C ARG A 93 2.26 -2.36 -1.38
N ALA A 94 1.41 -1.35 -1.15
CA ALA A 94 1.57 -0.40 -0.05
C ALA A 94 1.37 -1.05 1.34
N ALA A 95 0.70 -2.21 1.39
CA ALA A 95 0.49 -2.99 2.60
C ALA A 95 1.53 -4.11 2.79
N GLN A 96 2.39 -4.39 1.81
CA GLN A 96 3.33 -5.51 1.84
C GLN A 96 4.55 -5.18 2.70
N LEU A 97 4.85 -6.02 3.69
CA LEU A 97 6.00 -5.82 4.60
C LEU A 97 7.30 -6.30 3.95
N ALA A 98 8.32 -5.45 3.97
CA ALA A 98 9.63 -5.71 3.36
C ALA A 98 10.36 -6.94 3.93
N SER A 99 10.07 -7.30 5.18
CA SER A 99 10.54 -8.51 5.85
C SER A 99 9.99 -9.83 5.24
N SER A 100 9.03 -9.77 4.31
CA SER A 100 8.62 -10.91 3.47
C SER A 100 9.33 -10.96 2.10
N THR A 101 9.97 -9.88 1.68
CA THR A 101 10.73 -9.81 0.42
C THR A 101 12.16 -10.28 0.67
N GLY A 102 12.42 -11.56 0.44
CA GLY A 102 13.78 -12.13 0.52
C GLY A 102 14.79 -11.31 -0.31
N GLN A 103 16.02 -11.18 0.19
CA GLN A 103 17.09 -10.45 -0.51
C GLN A 103 17.19 -10.91 -1.98
N GLN A 104 16.92 -9.98 -2.89
CA GLN A 104 17.10 -10.14 -4.35
C GLN A 104 16.59 -11.47 -4.93
N GLY A 105 15.28 -11.71 -4.81
CA GLY A 105 14.57 -12.60 -5.72
C GLY A 105 14.74 -14.10 -5.47
N GLN A 106 15.32 -14.53 -4.35
CA GLN A 106 15.16 -15.91 -3.89
C GLN A 106 13.77 -16.11 -3.26
N PRO A 107 13.03 -17.17 -3.63
CA PRO A 107 11.78 -17.52 -2.96
C PRO A 107 12.09 -18.03 -1.56
N THR A 108 11.74 -17.25 -0.54
CA THR A 108 11.55 -17.84 0.79
C THR A 108 10.29 -18.70 0.75
N ALA A 109 10.27 -19.83 1.46
CA ALA A 109 9.09 -20.71 1.53
C ALA A 109 7.94 -20.13 2.39
N ALA A 110 8.03 -18.85 2.79
CA ALA A 110 7.06 -18.15 3.61
C ALA A 110 6.12 -17.33 2.72
N LEU A 111 4.84 -17.27 3.10
CA LEU A 111 3.84 -16.45 2.44
C LEU A 111 4.17 -14.95 2.58
N PRO A 112 3.83 -14.10 1.59
CA PRO A 112 3.98 -12.66 1.70
C PRO A 112 3.15 -12.13 2.88
N ARG A 113 3.73 -11.18 3.64
CA ARG A 113 3.08 -10.56 4.80
C ARG A 113 2.52 -9.20 4.44
N TYR A 114 1.31 -8.95 4.90
CA TYR A 114 0.59 -7.69 4.74
C TYR A 114 0.28 -7.06 6.09
N THR A 115 0.17 -5.73 6.14
CA THR A 115 -0.28 -4.96 7.30
C THR A 115 -1.67 -4.36 7.07
N ASP A 116 -2.53 -4.40 8.08
CA ASP A 116 -3.79 -3.66 8.13
C ASP A 116 -3.66 -2.51 9.14
N PRO A 117 -3.50 -1.25 8.67
CA PRO A 117 -3.42 -0.08 9.54
C PRO A 117 -4.67 0.14 10.40
N SER A 118 -5.82 -0.41 10.02
CA SER A 118 -7.07 -0.22 10.76
C SER A 118 -7.19 -1.09 12.00
N THR A 119 -6.55 -2.27 12.01
CA THR A 119 -6.47 -3.17 13.18
C THR A 119 -5.11 -3.14 13.87
N SER A 120 -4.10 -2.48 13.29
CA SER A 120 -2.70 -2.52 13.73
C SER A 120 -2.16 -3.96 13.84
N GLN A 121 -2.45 -4.78 12.83
CA GLN A 121 -2.05 -6.18 12.75
C GLN A 121 -1.39 -6.47 11.40
N SER A 122 -0.43 -7.39 11.41
CA SER A 122 0.14 -8.01 10.22
C SER A 122 -0.31 -9.46 10.09
N PHE A 123 -0.41 -9.96 8.87
CA PHE A 123 -0.80 -11.34 8.59
C PHE A 123 -0.07 -11.88 7.35
N ALA A 124 0.19 -13.18 7.33
CA ALA A 124 0.59 -13.90 6.14
C ALA A 124 -0.64 -14.13 5.24
N PHE A 125 -0.51 -13.95 3.92
CA PHE A 125 -1.64 -14.06 3.00
C PHE A 125 -1.41 -15.12 1.91
N ASP A 126 -2.31 -16.10 1.83
CA ASP A 126 -2.37 -17.08 0.75
C ASP A 126 -3.14 -16.49 -0.43
N HIS A 127 -2.41 -16.08 -1.48
CA HIS A 127 -2.98 -15.48 -2.69
C HIS A 127 -3.81 -16.46 -3.55
N PHE A 128 -3.65 -17.77 -3.35
CA PHE A 128 -4.43 -18.79 -4.06
C PHE A 128 -5.77 -19.04 -3.38
N LYS A 129 -5.78 -19.15 -2.04
CA LYS A 129 -7.00 -19.38 -1.24
C LYS A 129 -7.72 -18.10 -0.82
N LEU A 130 -7.07 -16.94 -0.93
CA LEU A 130 -7.51 -15.65 -0.40
C LEU A 130 -7.76 -15.68 1.12
N THR A 131 -6.86 -16.33 1.87
CA THR A 131 -6.97 -16.51 3.33
C THR A 131 -5.77 -15.92 4.06
N ALA A 132 -6.02 -15.27 5.19
CA ALA A 132 -4.99 -14.84 6.13
C ALA A 132 -4.61 -15.95 7.13
N SER A 133 -3.34 -15.98 7.53
CA SER A 133 -2.79 -16.82 8.59
C SER A 133 -1.71 -16.04 9.37
N ASP A 134 -1.23 -16.59 10.48
CA ASP A 134 -0.17 -16.00 11.33
C ASP A 134 -0.34 -14.49 11.59
N ILE A 135 -1.47 -14.16 12.23
CA ILE A 135 -1.85 -12.80 12.60
C ILE A 135 -1.01 -12.37 13.80
N GLN A 136 -0.25 -11.28 13.65
CA GLN A 136 0.68 -10.74 14.66
C GLN A 136 0.46 -9.24 14.85
N PRO A 137 0.54 -8.69 16.08
CA PRO A 137 0.47 -7.24 16.30
C PRO A 137 1.54 -6.49 15.50
N HIS A 138 1.16 -5.39 14.85
CA HIS A 138 2.06 -4.52 14.10
C HIS A 138 1.62 -3.05 14.27
N PRO A 139 2.11 -2.35 15.30
CA PRO A 139 1.70 -0.98 15.59
C PRO A 139 2.25 0.03 14.57
N SER A 140 1.40 0.96 14.15
CA SER A 140 1.78 2.07 13.25
C SER A 140 2.59 3.16 13.97
N ASN A 141 3.34 3.98 13.23
CA ASN A 141 4.10 5.10 13.79
C ASN A 141 3.14 6.17 14.38
N PRO A 142 3.22 6.48 15.69
CA PRO A 142 2.30 7.40 16.36
C PRO A 142 2.37 8.85 15.85
N GLU A 143 3.45 9.27 15.19
CA GLU A 143 3.58 10.62 14.63
C GLU A 143 2.62 10.83 13.43
N HIS A 144 2.46 9.81 12.61
CA HIS A 144 1.77 9.86 11.32
C HIS A 144 0.35 9.28 11.38
N GLU A 145 0.08 8.42 12.36
CA GLU A 145 -1.23 7.81 12.59
C GLU A 145 -2.40 8.81 12.70
N PRO A 146 -2.29 9.98 13.38
CA PRO A 146 -3.40 10.93 13.46
C PRO A 146 -3.81 11.53 12.11
N LEU A 147 -2.86 11.70 11.18
CA LEU A 147 -3.18 12.14 9.82
C LEU A 147 -3.77 10.98 9.00
N ARG A 148 -3.22 9.77 9.14
CA ARG A 148 -3.78 8.56 8.50
C ARG A 148 -5.24 8.32 8.91
N LEU A 149 -5.58 8.49 10.19
CA LEU A 149 -6.96 8.40 10.70
C LEU A 149 -7.87 9.48 10.12
N ALA A 150 -7.41 10.74 10.06
CA ALA A 150 -8.18 11.83 9.45
C ALA A 150 -8.44 11.59 7.95
N LEU A 151 -7.45 11.04 7.23
CA LEU A 151 -7.60 10.63 5.83
C LEU A 151 -8.58 9.45 5.70
N GLN A 152 -8.47 8.43 6.56
CA GLN A 152 -9.38 7.28 6.53
C GLN A 152 -10.84 7.69 6.77
N ALA A 153 -11.12 8.57 7.74
CA ALA A 153 -12.46 9.10 7.97
C ALA A 153 -12.98 9.88 6.75
N GLY A 154 -12.10 10.59 6.02
CA GLY A 154 -12.42 11.22 4.75
C GLY A 154 -12.75 10.21 3.64
N VAL A 155 -12.00 9.10 3.54
CA VAL A 155 -12.31 7.98 2.63
C VAL A 155 -13.70 7.42 2.93
N ASP A 156 -14.00 7.14 4.20
CA ASP A 156 -15.27 6.51 4.60
C ASP A 156 -16.47 7.40 4.22
N ALA A 157 -16.37 8.70 4.51
CA ALA A 157 -17.38 9.69 4.14
C ALA A 157 -17.51 9.86 2.62
N TYR A 158 -16.41 9.76 1.87
CA TYR A 158 -16.42 9.83 0.41
C TYR A 158 -17.07 8.57 -0.21
N LEU A 159 -16.69 7.37 0.23
CA LEU A 159 -17.27 6.11 -0.23
C LEU A 159 -18.77 6.05 -0.02
N ALA A 160 -19.26 6.47 1.15
CA ALA A 160 -20.70 6.47 1.48
C ALA A 160 -21.56 7.29 0.49
N ASN A 161 -20.97 8.30 -0.15
CA ASN A 161 -21.67 9.17 -1.12
C ASN A 161 -21.44 8.76 -2.58
N HIS A 162 -20.28 8.17 -2.91
CA HIS A 162 -19.86 7.93 -4.30
C HIS A 162 -19.80 6.44 -4.71
N PHE A 163 -19.58 5.51 -3.77
CA PHE A 163 -19.35 4.09 -4.05
C PHE A 163 -20.13 3.17 -3.08
N PRO A 164 -21.39 2.80 -3.40
CA PRO A 164 -22.24 2.02 -2.51
C PRO A 164 -21.66 0.67 -2.02
N ASP A 165 -20.87 0.01 -2.88
CA ASP A 165 -20.19 -1.26 -2.60
C ASP A 165 -18.65 -1.07 -2.58
N GLY A 166 -18.19 0.17 -2.33
CA GLY A 166 -16.79 0.55 -2.36
C GLY A 166 -16.03 0.14 -1.10
N VAL A 167 -14.77 -0.24 -1.28
CA VAL A 167 -13.81 -0.45 -0.18
C VAL A 167 -12.65 0.49 -0.37
N GLY A 168 -12.21 1.15 0.70
CA GLY A 168 -11.06 2.05 0.66
C GLY A 168 -10.26 2.06 1.95
N ALA A 169 -8.95 2.13 1.79
CA ALA A 169 -7.98 2.01 2.87
C ALA A 169 -6.83 3.01 2.69
N VAL A 170 -6.33 3.55 3.81
CA VAL A 170 -5.21 4.48 3.84
C VAL A 170 -4.00 3.85 4.52
N PHE A 171 -2.91 3.75 3.77
CA PHE A 171 -1.61 3.20 4.16
C PHE A 171 -0.58 4.32 4.32
N VAL A 172 0.42 4.12 5.18
CA VAL A 172 1.60 4.99 5.29
C VAL A 172 2.81 4.19 4.85
N VAL A 173 3.49 4.65 3.81
CA VAL A 173 4.70 4.02 3.27
C VAL A 173 5.89 4.93 3.50
N TYR A 174 6.96 4.34 4.02
CA TYR A 174 8.27 4.97 4.15
C TYR A 174 9.11 4.49 2.96
N PRO A 175 9.60 5.38 2.08
CA PRO A 175 10.54 4.97 1.06
C PRO A 175 11.81 4.44 1.75
N PRO A 176 12.40 3.33 1.28
CA PRO A 176 13.63 2.84 1.87
C PRO A 176 14.71 3.93 1.76
N PRO A 177 15.54 4.12 2.81
CA PRO A 177 16.58 5.14 2.78
C PRO A 177 17.49 4.88 1.57
N SER A 178 17.71 5.91 0.74
CA SER A 178 18.53 5.76 -0.46
C SER A 178 19.94 5.31 -0.07
N ALA A 179 20.65 4.60 -0.96
CA ALA A 179 22.02 4.16 -0.69
C ALA A 179 22.95 5.34 -0.31
N SER A 180 22.64 6.57 -0.78
CA SER A 180 23.33 7.80 -0.37
C SER A 180 23.06 8.16 1.09
N ALA A 181 21.81 8.10 1.55
CA ALA A 181 21.45 8.38 2.95
C ALA A 181 22.02 7.31 3.92
N ILE A 182 22.13 6.06 3.47
CA ILE A 182 22.81 5.00 4.25
C ILE A 182 24.31 5.29 4.37
N ALA A 183 24.95 5.79 3.30
CA ALA A 183 26.35 6.19 3.31
C ALA A 183 26.61 7.45 4.16
N GLU A 184 25.73 8.46 4.11
CA GLU A 184 25.83 9.65 4.97
C GLU A 184 25.60 9.32 6.44
N ALA A 185 24.64 8.45 6.77
CA ALA A 185 24.43 7.98 8.14
C ALA A 185 25.63 7.17 8.67
N ALA A 186 26.27 6.37 7.82
CA ALA A 186 27.52 5.69 8.19
C ALA A 186 28.66 6.71 8.42
N SER A 187 28.80 7.71 7.53
CA SER A 187 29.80 8.77 7.64
C SER A 187 29.63 9.63 8.91
N SER A 188 28.39 10.02 9.25
CA SER A 188 28.12 10.80 10.47
C SER A 188 28.39 10.01 11.74
N SER A 189 28.12 8.70 11.74
CA SER A 189 28.48 7.82 12.87
C SER A 189 29.99 7.64 13.05
N ALA A 190 30.76 7.70 11.95
CA ALA A 190 32.23 7.66 12.00
C ALA A 190 32.82 9.00 12.50
N ALA A 191 32.25 10.13 12.09
CA ALA A 191 32.69 11.47 12.54
C ALA A 191 32.42 11.70 14.04
N ALA A 192 31.31 11.17 14.57
CA ALA A 192 31.03 11.22 16.01
C ALA A 192 32.01 10.38 16.85
N ALA A 193 32.58 9.30 16.28
CA ALA A 193 33.55 8.44 16.94
C ALA A 193 35.00 8.98 16.91
N SER A 194 35.29 10.01 16.11
CA SER A 194 36.64 10.59 15.99
C SER A 194 36.84 11.91 16.74
N ALA A 195 35.88 12.34 17.57
CA ALA A 195 35.89 13.63 18.27
C ALA A 195 35.95 13.47 19.80
N ALA A 196 37.00 12.81 20.29
CA ALA A 196 37.40 12.82 21.70
C ALA A 196 38.84 13.36 21.82
N PRO A 197 39.08 14.49 22.53
CA PRO A 197 40.43 14.98 22.75
C PRO A 197 41.08 14.27 23.94
N SER A 198 42.32 13.82 23.77
CA SER A 198 43.12 13.20 24.83
C SER A 198 44.55 13.72 24.79
N GLU A 199 44.92 14.61 25.72
CA GLU A 199 46.31 15.05 25.93
C GLU A 199 46.65 15.17 27.43
N GLU A 200 47.50 14.25 27.88
CA GLU A 200 48.32 14.21 29.10
C GLU A 200 49.44 13.18 28.76
N VAL A 201 50.74 13.29 29.08
CA VAL A 201 51.54 14.11 30.01
C VAL A 201 52.97 14.26 29.43
N ALA A 202 53.66 15.39 29.66
CA ALA A 202 55.14 15.45 29.74
C ALA A 202 55.61 16.66 30.57
N GLN A 203 56.72 16.51 31.31
CA GLN A 203 57.06 17.35 32.48
C GLN A 203 58.16 18.41 32.29
N ALA A 204 58.02 19.50 33.06
CA ALA A 204 59.04 20.26 33.83
C ALA A 204 60.28 20.92 33.15
N ALA A 205 60.39 22.24 33.32
CA ALA A 205 61.49 22.93 34.05
C ALA A 205 61.19 24.45 34.26
N GLU A 206 61.96 25.10 35.13
CA GLU A 206 61.96 26.51 35.62
C GLU A 206 61.83 27.61 34.53
N GLU A 207 61.46 28.89 34.78
CA GLU A 207 61.95 29.81 35.85
C GLU A 207 61.09 31.12 36.01
N ALA A 208 61.17 31.75 37.19
CA ALA A 208 61.04 33.19 37.54
C ALA A 208 59.80 34.11 37.25
N VAL A 209 59.11 34.48 38.34
CA VAL A 209 58.76 35.86 38.83
C VAL A 209 57.98 36.87 37.95
N SER A 210 56.74 37.21 38.35
CA SER A 210 56.34 38.58 38.80
C SER A 210 54.88 38.71 39.30
N GLU A 211 54.75 39.36 40.46
CA GLU A 211 53.76 40.34 40.99
C GLU A 211 52.48 40.71 40.16
N SER A 212 51.33 41.16 40.74
CA SER A 212 50.77 41.15 42.12
C SER A 212 49.32 41.71 42.19
N LYS A 213 48.58 41.36 43.26
CA LYS A 213 47.64 42.22 44.06
C LYS A 213 46.13 42.46 43.66
N ALA A 214 45.27 42.37 44.71
CA ALA A 214 43.92 42.97 44.92
C ALA A 214 42.73 42.46 44.07
N ASP A 215 41.46 42.45 44.51
CA ASP A 215 40.78 42.72 45.81
C ASP A 215 39.52 41.79 45.88
N GLY A 216 38.95 41.39 47.03
CA GLY A 216 37.94 42.17 47.77
C GLY A 216 36.48 41.75 47.40
N PRO A 217 35.70 41.06 48.26
CA PRO A 217 34.35 40.56 47.95
C PRO A 217 33.22 41.51 48.40
N ASP A 218 31.98 41.30 47.93
CA ASP A 218 30.79 41.97 48.50
C ASP A 218 29.50 41.12 48.44
N ASP A 219 28.55 41.48 49.32
CA ASP A 219 27.36 40.73 49.74
C ASP A 219 26.17 40.74 48.77
N ALA A 220 25.29 39.73 48.87
CA ALA A 220 23.86 39.84 48.53
C ALA A 220 23.00 38.70 49.13
N VAL A 221 22.35 38.96 50.26
CA VAL A 221 21.31 38.11 50.88
C VAL A 221 19.89 38.49 50.44
N GLY A 222 19.01 37.50 50.29
CA GLY A 222 17.55 37.62 50.21
C GLY A 222 16.92 36.23 50.33
N ALA A 223 16.24 35.89 51.43
CA ALA A 223 14.81 36.16 51.70
C ALA A 223 13.90 35.34 50.75
N VAL A 224 12.93 34.53 51.18
CA VAL A 224 12.06 34.59 52.39
C VAL A 224 11.61 33.19 52.87
N GLU A 225 11.24 33.08 54.15
CA GLU A 225 10.46 31.96 54.72
C GLU A 225 8.98 32.32 54.91
N ALA A 226 8.18 31.28 55.24
CA ALA A 226 7.04 31.29 56.20
C ALA A 226 5.58 31.32 55.71
N THR A 227 4.83 30.29 56.15
CA THR A 227 3.43 30.32 56.71
C THR A 227 2.24 30.66 55.78
N GLU A 228 0.99 30.24 56.01
CA GLU A 228 0.32 29.18 56.83
C GLU A 228 -1.16 29.06 56.37
N ALA A 229 -1.77 27.87 56.52
CA ALA A 229 -3.23 27.59 56.68
C ALA A 229 -3.42 26.05 56.59
N VAL A 230 -3.75 25.23 57.60
CA VAL A 230 -4.67 25.29 58.77
C VAL A 230 -6.11 24.82 58.44
N GLU A 231 -6.45 23.63 59.00
CA GLU A 231 -7.79 23.06 59.29
C GLU A 231 -8.72 22.76 58.08
N ALA A 232 -9.67 21.81 58.11
CA ALA A 232 -10.23 20.89 59.13
C ALA A 232 -10.96 19.73 58.37
N ASP A 233 -11.54 18.66 58.92
CA ASP A 233 -11.54 17.96 60.21
C ASP A 233 -12.06 16.51 59.94
N GLN A 234 -12.18 15.65 60.95
CA GLN A 234 -12.55 14.24 60.82
C GLN A 234 -14.08 14.02 60.81
N LYS A 235 -14.52 12.88 60.27
CA LYS A 235 -15.54 12.08 60.98
C LYS A 235 -15.50 10.58 60.66
N GLU A 236 -16.01 9.83 61.62
CA GLU A 236 -15.77 8.42 61.93
C GLU A 236 -17.10 7.63 61.98
N SER A 237 -17.03 6.30 62.13
CA SER A 237 -18.11 5.35 62.51
C SER A 237 -19.29 5.15 61.52
N ASP A 238 -20.18 4.14 61.55
CA ASP A 238 -20.27 2.75 62.10
C ASP A 238 -21.57 2.14 61.49
N ASP A 239 -21.90 0.84 61.49
CA ASP A 239 -21.21 -0.47 61.52
C ASP A 239 -22.26 -1.54 61.11
N ALA A 240 -21.85 -2.71 60.58
CA ALA A 240 -22.62 -3.98 60.63
C ALA A 240 -21.90 -5.16 59.93
N ALA A 241 -21.48 -6.17 60.70
CA ALA A 241 -21.02 -7.49 60.24
C ALA A 241 -21.65 -8.64 61.07
N PRO A 242 -21.26 -9.92 60.90
CA PRO A 242 -21.40 -10.74 59.69
C PRO A 242 -22.47 -11.85 59.91
N PRO A 243 -22.22 -13.03 60.54
CA PRO A 243 -21.22 -14.11 60.41
C PRO A 243 -21.75 -15.26 59.48
N GLU A 244 -21.26 -16.51 59.35
CA GLU A 244 -20.21 -17.39 59.93
C GLU A 244 -19.42 -18.08 58.77
N ALA A 245 -18.10 -18.32 58.86
CA ALA A 245 -17.38 -19.59 59.16
C ALA A 245 -17.41 -20.70 58.06
N GLU A 246 -16.38 -21.51 57.80
CA GLU A 246 -15.09 -21.83 58.48
C GLU A 246 -13.93 -21.68 57.44
N ALA A 247 -12.71 -21.17 57.71
CA ALA A 247 -11.73 -21.35 58.79
C ALA A 247 -10.76 -22.55 58.61
N ALA A 248 -9.56 -22.27 58.03
CA ALA A 248 -8.29 -22.95 58.33
C ALA A 248 -7.07 -22.15 57.82
N GLN A 249 -6.41 -21.40 58.71
CA GLN A 249 -4.98 -21.00 58.58
C GLN A 249 -4.11 -22.22 59.01
N VAL A 250 -2.78 -22.28 58.97
CA VAL A 250 -1.66 -21.40 59.44
C VAL A 250 -0.38 -21.96 58.76
N ALA A 251 0.82 -21.36 58.71
CA ALA A 251 1.41 -20.17 59.30
C ALA A 251 2.56 -19.66 58.40
N GLY A 252 2.95 -18.39 58.56
CA GLY A 252 4.23 -17.88 58.06
C GLY A 252 5.24 -17.64 59.18
N THR A 253 6.47 -17.33 58.82
CA THR A 253 7.39 -16.55 59.66
C THR A 253 8.30 -15.71 58.77
N GLU A 254 8.43 -14.44 59.09
CA GLU A 254 9.39 -13.51 58.50
C GLU A 254 10.66 -13.48 59.37
N GLU A 255 11.83 -13.30 58.78
CA GLU A 255 12.92 -12.54 59.43
C GLU A 255 13.92 -12.02 58.38
N GLU A 256 14.47 -10.84 58.63
CA GLU A 256 15.38 -10.12 57.73
C GLU A 256 16.84 -10.58 57.94
N THR A 257 17.71 -10.46 56.92
CA THR A 257 19.06 -9.86 57.09
C THR A 257 19.82 -9.61 55.78
N GLU A 258 20.66 -8.58 55.89
CA GLU A 258 21.51 -7.88 54.92
C GLU A 258 22.27 -8.63 53.81
N ALA A 259 22.23 -8.00 52.62
CA ALA A 259 23.34 -7.69 51.72
C ALA A 259 24.46 -8.71 51.42
N GLN A 260 24.53 -9.16 50.15
CA GLN A 260 25.81 -9.28 49.47
C GLN A 260 25.73 -9.05 47.95
N MET A 261 26.75 -8.37 47.41
CA MET A 261 26.88 -8.00 46.00
C MET A 261 27.07 -9.22 45.08
N SER A 262 26.40 -9.23 43.93
CA SER A 262 26.88 -9.92 42.73
C SER A 262 26.54 -9.13 41.47
N SER A 263 27.48 -8.28 41.05
CA SER A 263 27.68 -7.68 39.73
C SER A 263 26.63 -7.96 38.64
N GLU A 264 26.00 -6.89 38.15
CA GLU A 264 25.47 -6.85 36.78
C GLU A 264 26.59 -7.21 35.80
N SER A 265 26.32 -8.17 34.91
CA SER A 265 27.05 -8.32 33.67
C SER A 265 26.14 -7.86 32.54
N GLU A 266 26.52 -6.77 31.88
CA GLU A 266 25.89 -6.33 30.63
C GLU A 266 26.12 -7.40 29.55
N ALA A 267 25.21 -8.36 29.48
CA ALA A 267 25.12 -9.29 28.36
C ALA A 267 24.69 -8.49 27.12
N ALA A 268 25.70 -8.08 26.34
CA ALA A 268 25.62 -7.26 25.13
C ALA A 268 24.25 -7.37 24.41
N ALA A 269 23.43 -6.32 24.57
CA ALA A 269 22.17 -6.24 23.89
C ALA A 269 22.41 -6.25 22.37
N ALA A 270 21.94 -7.30 21.70
CA ALA A 270 21.93 -7.36 20.25
C ALA A 270 21.25 -6.07 19.69
N PRO A 271 21.78 -5.47 18.61
CA PRO A 271 21.29 -4.19 18.14
C PRO A 271 19.80 -4.29 17.83
N LYS A 272 18.98 -3.52 18.56
CA LYS A 272 17.55 -3.38 18.26
C LYS A 272 17.43 -3.01 16.77
N PRO A 273 16.63 -3.73 15.96
CA PRO A 273 16.51 -3.42 14.55
C PRO A 273 16.09 -1.96 14.40
N ARG A 274 16.84 -1.22 13.57
CA ARG A 274 16.51 0.18 13.24
C ARG A 274 15.05 0.20 12.75
N PRO A 275 14.19 1.07 13.29
CA PRO A 275 12.77 1.03 12.96
C PRO A 275 12.54 1.17 11.45
N GLU A 276 11.55 0.42 10.93
CA GLU A 276 11.22 0.35 9.50
C GLU A 276 10.76 1.70 8.92
N TRP A 277 10.49 2.71 9.74
CA TRP A 277 10.03 4.06 9.35
C TRP A 277 11.13 5.04 8.89
N ALA A 278 12.28 4.56 8.41
CA ALA A 278 13.42 5.38 8.03
C ALA A 278 13.24 6.13 6.68
N GLY A 279 12.40 7.16 6.63
CA GLY A 279 12.23 8.05 5.47
C GLY A 279 11.03 9.01 5.61
N PRO A 280 10.87 10.01 4.72
CA PRO A 280 9.69 10.89 4.74
C PRO A 280 8.42 10.10 4.40
N PRO A 281 7.33 10.23 5.18
CA PRO A 281 6.13 9.43 4.97
C PRO A 281 5.40 9.83 3.68
N SER A 282 4.87 8.83 2.96
CA SER A 282 3.87 9.03 1.91
C SER A 282 2.59 8.30 2.27
N TYR A 283 1.47 9.00 2.17
CA TYR A 283 0.14 8.46 2.46
C TYR A 283 -0.46 7.95 1.15
N ILE A 284 -0.78 6.66 1.10
CA ILE A 284 -1.37 6.02 -0.08
C ILE A 284 -2.81 5.68 0.25
N ILE A 285 -3.73 6.35 -0.45
CA ILE A 285 -5.16 6.15 -0.37
C ILE A 285 -5.57 5.28 -1.55
N HIS A 286 -6.13 4.11 -1.28
CA HIS A 286 -6.70 3.25 -2.31
C HIS A 286 -8.21 3.17 -2.16
N ILE A 287 -8.94 3.29 -3.27
CA ILE A 287 -10.39 3.11 -3.39
C ILE A 287 -10.63 2.06 -4.48
N THR A 288 -11.48 1.07 -4.19
CA THR A 288 -11.85 0.01 -5.13
C THR A 288 -13.37 -0.20 -5.11
N GLY A 289 -14.01 -0.03 -6.27
CA GLY A 289 -15.42 -0.31 -6.48
C GLY A 289 -15.59 -1.54 -7.37
N ASN A 290 -16.19 -2.61 -6.84
CA ASN A 290 -16.38 -3.87 -7.55
C ASN A 290 -17.87 -4.12 -7.79
N ARG A 291 -18.27 -4.43 -9.03
CA ARG A 291 -19.62 -4.90 -9.35
C ARG A 291 -19.56 -6.03 -10.36
N PHE A 292 -20.04 -7.20 -9.97
CA PHE A 292 -20.05 -8.42 -10.79
C PHE A 292 -21.48 -8.92 -10.90
N ASN A 293 -21.96 -9.12 -12.13
CA ASN A 293 -23.26 -9.71 -12.40
C ASN A 293 -23.11 -10.79 -13.47
N PRO A 294 -22.71 -12.02 -13.08
CA PRO A 294 -22.49 -13.11 -14.02
C PRO A 294 -23.79 -13.60 -14.67
N GLN A 295 -24.96 -13.35 -14.06
CA GLN A 295 -26.26 -13.69 -14.65
C GLN A 295 -26.59 -12.81 -15.86
N ASN A 296 -26.12 -11.56 -15.85
CA ASN A 296 -26.25 -10.62 -16.97
C ASN A 296 -24.93 -10.48 -17.76
N PHE A 297 -24.04 -11.47 -17.66
CA PHE A 297 -22.80 -11.57 -18.43
C PHE A 297 -21.87 -10.33 -18.34
N TRP A 298 -21.74 -9.69 -17.18
CA TRP A 298 -20.79 -8.59 -17.01
C TRP A 298 -20.08 -8.51 -15.66
N ALA A 299 -18.90 -7.91 -15.70
CA ALA A 299 -18.08 -7.59 -14.53
C ALA A 299 -17.42 -6.22 -14.70
N GLY A 300 -17.37 -5.42 -13.63
CA GLY A 300 -16.77 -4.10 -13.60
C GLY A 300 -15.95 -3.89 -12.33
N ARG A 301 -14.78 -3.25 -12.48
CA ARG A 301 -13.90 -2.84 -11.39
C ARG A 301 -13.35 -1.44 -11.64
N TRP A 302 -13.67 -0.53 -10.73
CA TRP A 302 -13.01 0.75 -10.54
C TRP A 302 -11.89 0.62 -9.52
N ARG A 303 -10.73 1.22 -9.79
CA ARG A 303 -9.62 1.39 -8.85
C ARG A 303 -9.12 2.81 -8.96
N SER A 304 -9.12 3.56 -7.86
CA SER A 304 -8.43 4.85 -7.78
C SER A 304 -7.40 4.83 -6.65
N SER A 305 -6.21 5.36 -6.95
CA SER A 305 -5.03 5.35 -6.09
C SER A 305 -4.51 6.78 -6.00
N TYR A 306 -4.39 7.30 -4.79
CA TYR A 306 -3.89 8.64 -4.52
C TYR A 306 -2.68 8.57 -3.61
N THR A 307 -1.56 9.12 -4.07
CA THR A 307 -0.33 9.23 -3.27
C THR A 307 -0.19 10.68 -2.85
N TYR A 308 -0.30 10.93 -1.55
CA TYR A 308 -0.04 12.22 -0.94
C TYR A 308 1.30 12.19 -0.20
N THR A 309 2.25 13.02 -0.66
CA THR A 309 3.56 13.18 -0.03
C THR A 309 3.65 14.60 0.54
N PRO A 310 3.62 14.76 1.88
CA PRO A 310 3.79 16.07 2.52
C PRO A 310 5.17 16.67 2.24
N ARG A 311 5.25 18.00 2.25
CA ARG A 311 6.53 18.72 2.21
C ARG A 311 7.06 18.93 3.64
N THR A 312 8.07 18.16 4.02
CA THR A 312 8.84 18.33 5.27
C THR A 312 10.18 19.00 4.97
N SER A 313 10.77 19.77 5.90
CA SER A 313 12.07 20.45 5.66
C SER A 313 13.24 19.50 5.39
N ALA A 314 13.10 18.22 5.77
CA ALA A 314 14.04 17.14 5.46
C ALA A 314 13.89 16.55 4.03
N ASN A 315 12.98 17.07 3.21
CA ASN A 315 12.73 16.60 1.85
C ASN A 315 12.89 17.74 0.81
N PRO A 316 14.12 18.22 0.56
CA PRO A 316 14.43 18.88 -0.70
C PRO A 316 14.36 17.80 -1.80
N SER A 317 13.24 17.75 -2.52
CA SER A 317 13.18 17.02 -3.78
C SER A 317 14.37 17.46 -4.65
N PRO A 318 15.11 16.56 -5.32
CA PRO A 318 16.25 16.93 -6.16
C PRO A 318 15.89 17.79 -7.40
N ALA A 319 14.63 18.18 -7.51
CA ALA A 319 14.15 19.24 -8.39
C ALA A 319 13.62 20.43 -7.55
N GLU A 320 14.46 21.47 -7.36
CA GLU A 320 14.02 22.84 -7.05
C GLU A 320 13.28 23.51 -8.25
N THR A 321 12.74 22.69 -9.16
CA THR A 321 12.15 23.06 -10.45
C THR A 321 10.78 22.43 -10.71
N ASP A 322 10.20 21.69 -9.76
CA ASP A 322 8.76 21.36 -9.77
C ASP A 322 7.95 22.63 -9.41
N ILE A 323 7.73 23.48 -10.42
CA ILE A 323 6.98 24.75 -10.36
C ILE A 323 5.56 24.55 -9.79
N ASP A 324 5.00 23.34 -9.93
CA ASP A 324 3.64 22.99 -9.53
C ASP A 324 3.52 22.51 -8.06
N ALA A 325 4.64 22.31 -7.35
CA ALA A 325 4.62 21.68 -6.03
C ALA A 325 4.33 22.68 -4.88
N SER A 326 3.11 22.61 -4.35
CA SER A 326 2.59 23.42 -3.23
C SER A 326 3.42 23.28 -1.93
N PRO A 327 3.45 24.31 -1.05
CA PRO A 327 3.97 24.19 0.30
C PRO A 327 3.32 23.08 1.15
N LEU A 328 2.09 22.65 0.84
CA LEU A 328 1.45 21.51 1.52
C LEU A 328 2.09 20.17 1.16
N GLY A 329 2.66 20.05 -0.05
CA GLY A 329 3.20 18.80 -0.58
C GLY A 329 2.73 18.53 -2.00
N THR A 330 2.68 17.26 -2.37
CA THR A 330 2.25 16.81 -3.70
C THR A 330 1.16 15.75 -3.58
N LEU A 331 0.17 15.81 -4.47
CA LEU A 331 -0.88 14.81 -4.62
C LEU A 331 -0.82 14.25 -6.04
N ARG A 332 -0.66 12.94 -6.16
CA ARG A 332 -0.71 12.22 -7.44
C ARG A 332 -1.90 11.27 -7.45
N ALA A 333 -2.64 11.24 -8.55
CA ALA A 333 -3.82 10.40 -8.75
C ALA A 333 -3.61 9.43 -9.91
N HIS A 334 -4.09 8.19 -9.76
CA HIS A 334 -4.15 7.20 -10.81
C HIS A 334 -5.49 6.48 -10.74
N ILE A 335 -6.29 6.60 -11.80
CA ILE A 335 -7.59 5.95 -11.94
C ILE A 335 -7.49 4.87 -13.01
N ALA A 336 -7.98 3.67 -12.70
CA ALA A 336 -8.09 2.58 -13.65
C ALA A 336 -9.49 1.94 -13.60
N LEU A 337 -10.09 1.77 -14.77
CA LEU A 337 -11.39 1.13 -14.95
C LEU A 337 -11.22 -0.10 -15.84
N HIS A 338 -11.78 -1.23 -15.40
CA HIS A 338 -11.89 -2.46 -16.17
C HIS A 338 -13.37 -2.88 -16.21
N VAL A 339 -13.97 -2.93 -17.40
CA VAL A 339 -15.30 -3.50 -17.61
C VAL A 339 -15.21 -4.62 -18.66
N HIS A 340 -15.87 -5.74 -18.40
CA HIS A 340 -15.98 -6.89 -19.29
C HIS A 340 -17.46 -7.27 -19.45
N TYR A 341 -17.93 -7.34 -20.70
CA TYR A 341 -19.27 -7.81 -21.07
C TYR A 341 -19.12 -8.96 -22.09
N TYR A 342 -19.83 -10.07 -21.86
CA TYR A 342 -19.60 -11.33 -22.56
C TYR A 342 -20.88 -12.10 -22.93
N GLU A 343 -21.98 -11.38 -23.14
CA GLU A 343 -23.19 -11.94 -23.78
C GLU A 343 -22.97 -11.98 -25.30
N ASP A 344 -23.11 -13.15 -25.92
CA ASP A 344 -22.92 -13.40 -27.36
C ASP A 344 -21.63 -12.81 -27.99
N GLY A 345 -20.59 -12.60 -27.19
CA GLY A 345 -19.33 -12.00 -27.60
C GLY A 345 -18.33 -11.83 -26.44
N ASN A 346 -17.30 -11.01 -26.66
CA ASN A 346 -16.37 -10.56 -25.61
C ASN A 346 -16.01 -9.10 -25.91
N VAL A 347 -16.43 -8.20 -25.04
CA VAL A 347 -16.15 -6.75 -25.12
C VAL A 347 -15.52 -6.31 -23.81
N GLN A 348 -14.32 -5.73 -23.89
CA GLN A 348 -13.58 -5.24 -22.73
C GLN A 348 -13.24 -3.75 -22.90
N LEU A 349 -13.41 -2.99 -21.83
CA LEU A 349 -12.96 -1.60 -21.68
C LEU A 349 -11.91 -1.56 -20.58
N HIS A 350 -10.66 -1.32 -20.96
CA HIS A 350 -9.54 -1.10 -20.03
C HIS A 350 -9.07 0.35 -20.13
N LEU A 351 -8.98 1.03 -18.99
CA LEU A 351 -8.49 2.40 -18.86
C LEU A 351 -7.50 2.49 -17.69
N GLY A 352 -6.52 3.38 -17.83
CA GLY A 352 -5.47 3.64 -16.83
C GLY A 352 -4.23 2.75 -17.03
N SER A 353 -3.10 3.36 -17.41
CA SER A 353 -1.77 2.75 -17.29
C SER A 353 -1.10 3.24 -16.01
N PRO A 354 -0.30 2.40 -15.30
CA PRO A 354 0.45 2.84 -14.11
C PRO A 354 1.39 4.05 -14.31
N LYS A 355 1.66 4.43 -15.56
CA LYS A 355 2.46 5.61 -15.92
C LYS A 355 1.65 6.90 -15.99
N ASP A 356 0.32 6.82 -16.02
CA ASP A 356 -0.59 7.96 -16.24
C ASP A 356 -0.96 8.66 -14.92
N SER A 357 -0.03 8.76 -13.97
CA SER A 357 -0.30 9.40 -12.67
C SER A 357 -0.46 10.91 -12.84
N ALA A 358 -1.70 11.40 -12.82
CA ALA A 358 -2.02 12.81 -12.89
C ALA A 358 -1.52 13.55 -11.64
N PHE A 359 -0.92 14.73 -11.82
CA PHE A 359 -0.61 15.62 -10.72
C PHE A 359 -1.84 16.46 -10.38
N LEU A 360 -2.23 16.48 -9.10
CA LEU A 360 -3.36 17.27 -8.62
C LEU A 360 -2.83 18.49 -7.85
N PRO A 361 -3.05 19.73 -8.34
CA PRO A 361 -2.53 20.93 -7.70
C PRO A 361 -3.22 21.17 -6.35
N LEU A 362 -2.41 21.41 -5.32
CA LEU A 362 -2.86 21.75 -3.97
C LEU A 362 -2.78 23.27 -3.74
N PRO A 363 -3.67 23.88 -2.95
CA PRO A 363 -3.56 25.29 -2.58
C PRO A 363 -2.33 25.54 -1.69
N SER A 364 -2.01 26.81 -1.43
CA SER A 364 -0.84 27.21 -0.63
C SER A 364 -1.02 27.07 0.89
N SER A 365 -2.24 26.84 1.38
CA SER A 365 -2.52 26.65 2.82
C SER A 365 -3.78 25.80 3.04
N VAL A 366 -3.87 25.19 4.22
CA VAL A 366 -5.08 24.49 4.70
C VAL A 366 -6.11 25.54 5.15
N PRO A 367 -7.42 25.37 4.90
CA PRO A 367 -8.46 26.34 5.30
C PRO A 367 -8.78 26.37 6.81
N SER A 368 -7.86 25.95 7.68
CA SER A 368 -8.01 25.93 9.15
C SER A 368 -6.75 26.46 9.82
N SER A 369 -6.91 27.39 10.76
CA SER A 369 -5.85 27.88 11.65
C SER A 369 -5.70 27.07 12.94
N ASP A 370 -6.66 26.20 13.25
CA ASP A 370 -6.65 25.38 14.47
C ASP A 370 -5.76 24.13 14.29
N PRO A 371 -4.72 23.91 15.10
CA PRO A 371 -3.77 22.79 14.90
C PRO A 371 -4.41 21.41 15.09
N GLU A 372 -5.42 21.29 15.95
CA GLU A 372 -6.16 20.03 16.15
C GLU A 372 -7.04 19.68 14.93
N LYS A 373 -7.58 20.70 14.24
CA LYS A 373 -8.47 20.52 13.08
C LYS A 373 -7.71 20.55 11.76
N GLU A 374 -6.45 20.98 11.74
CA GLU A 374 -5.61 21.07 10.53
C GLU A 374 -5.60 19.75 9.75
N LYS A 375 -5.39 18.62 10.43
CA LYS A 375 -5.37 17.27 9.81
C LYS A 375 -6.72 16.89 9.19
N ALA A 376 -7.82 17.25 9.83
CA ALA A 376 -9.18 17.01 9.32
C ALA A 376 -9.53 17.96 8.16
N ALA A 377 -9.15 19.24 8.25
CA ALA A 377 -9.32 20.22 7.19
C ALA A 377 -8.49 19.88 5.95
N LEU A 378 -7.28 19.35 6.13
CA LEU A 378 -6.43 18.82 5.07
C LEU A 378 -7.10 17.60 4.40
N SER A 379 -7.61 16.65 5.19
CA SER A 379 -8.37 15.50 4.65
C SER A 379 -9.55 15.96 3.78
N ASN A 380 -10.41 16.84 4.31
CA ASN A 380 -11.57 17.39 3.58
C ASN A 380 -11.14 18.13 2.29
N LEU A 381 -10.03 18.86 2.33
CA LEU A 381 -9.46 19.53 1.16
C LEU A 381 -9.01 18.53 0.09
N LEU A 382 -8.27 17.48 0.46
CA LEU A 382 -7.83 16.43 -0.47
C LEU A 382 -9.05 15.72 -1.09
N PHE A 383 -10.06 15.32 -0.31
CA PHE A 383 -11.26 14.68 -0.86
C PHE A 383 -12.09 15.61 -1.74
N SER A 384 -12.11 16.93 -1.48
CA SER A 384 -12.73 17.90 -2.39
C SER A 384 -12.02 18.00 -3.75
N ILE A 385 -10.68 17.89 -3.76
CA ILE A 385 -9.88 17.90 -5.00
C ILE A 385 -10.03 16.56 -5.74
N ILE A 386 -9.98 15.44 -5.02
CA ILE A 386 -10.18 14.08 -5.53
C ILE A 386 -11.57 13.94 -6.18
N GLY A 387 -12.62 14.39 -5.50
CA GLY A 387 -14.00 14.30 -6.01
C GLY A 387 -14.19 15.07 -7.33
N LYS A 388 -13.64 16.29 -7.43
CA LYS A 388 -13.65 17.06 -8.68
C LYS A 388 -12.87 16.39 -9.80
N HIS A 389 -11.75 15.74 -9.48
CA HIS A 389 -10.96 15.00 -10.46
C HIS A 389 -11.69 13.73 -10.95
N GLU A 390 -12.30 12.94 -10.06
CA GLU A 390 -13.12 11.78 -10.46
C GLU A 390 -14.37 12.21 -11.26
N GLU A 391 -15.03 13.32 -10.90
CA GLU A 391 -16.17 13.88 -11.65
C GLU A 391 -15.77 14.29 -13.08
N VAL A 392 -14.65 15.01 -13.23
CA VAL A 392 -14.12 15.39 -14.55
C VAL A 392 -13.77 14.16 -15.38
N PHE A 393 -13.07 13.19 -14.78
CA PHE A 393 -12.72 11.92 -15.45
C PHE A 393 -13.97 11.15 -15.91
N GLN A 394 -15.00 11.05 -15.07
CA GLN A 394 -16.24 10.34 -15.41
C GLN A 394 -17.00 11.06 -16.53
N ARG A 395 -17.06 12.39 -16.52
CA ARG A 395 -17.67 13.19 -17.59
C ARG A 395 -16.95 12.99 -18.92
N GLU A 396 -15.62 13.14 -18.92
CA GLU A 396 -14.80 13.00 -20.12
C GLU A 396 -14.86 11.58 -20.70
N LEU A 397 -14.88 10.56 -19.85
CA LEU A 397 -15.10 9.18 -20.28
C LEU A 397 -16.46 9.00 -20.99
N GLY A 398 -17.52 9.60 -20.44
CA GLY A 398 -18.84 9.61 -21.06
C GLY A 398 -18.85 10.26 -22.45
N GLU A 399 -18.25 11.45 -22.58
CA GLU A 399 -18.10 12.20 -23.83
C GLU A 399 -17.28 11.43 -24.88
N VAL A 400 -16.15 10.82 -24.47
CA VAL A 400 -15.28 10.03 -25.36
C VAL A 400 -16.00 8.78 -25.88
N LEU A 401 -16.68 8.02 -25.01
CA LEU A 401 -17.38 6.80 -25.42
C LEU A 401 -18.58 7.10 -26.33
N SER A 402 -19.40 8.12 -25.98
CA SER A 402 -20.62 8.43 -26.72
C SER A 402 -20.38 9.20 -28.02
N GLU A 403 -19.58 10.26 -28.02
CA GLU A 403 -19.42 11.12 -29.20
C GLU A 403 -18.23 10.75 -30.07
N GLN A 404 -17.09 10.43 -29.46
CA GLN A 404 -15.85 10.21 -30.21
C GLN A 404 -15.76 8.78 -30.74
N PHE A 405 -16.04 7.79 -29.89
CA PHE A 405 -15.96 6.40 -30.27
C PHE A 405 -17.18 5.94 -31.08
N ALA A 406 -18.40 6.07 -30.54
CA ALA A 406 -19.59 5.51 -31.19
C ALA A 406 -19.98 6.23 -32.49
N GLU A 407 -20.09 7.56 -32.49
CA GLU A 407 -20.54 8.31 -33.69
C GLU A 407 -19.45 8.57 -34.73
N LYS A 408 -18.18 8.79 -34.32
CA LYS A 408 -17.10 9.12 -35.26
C LYS A 408 -16.27 7.89 -35.63
N ALA A 409 -15.66 7.21 -34.66
CA ALA A 409 -14.71 6.11 -34.93
C ALA A 409 -15.39 4.85 -35.51
N MET A 410 -16.44 4.33 -34.88
CA MET A 410 -17.13 3.14 -35.40
C MET A 410 -17.76 3.36 -36.77
N ARG A 411 -18.30 4.57 -37.01
CA ARG A 411 -18.89 4.98 -38.29
C ARG A 411 -17.87 5.15 -39.42
N SER A 412 -16.63 5.53 -39.10
CA SER A 412 -15.54 5.62 -40.09
C SER A 412 -15.01 4.24 -40.47
N LEU A 413 -14.95 3.30 -39.51
CA LEU A 413 -14.62 1.89 -39.74
C LEU A 413 -15.67 1.18 -40.61
N ARG A 414 -16.95 1.26 -40.24
CA ARG A 414 -18.05 0.64 -40.99
C ARG A 414 -19.33 1.48 -40.93
N ARG A 415 -19.76 1.95 -42.09
CA ARG A 415 -21.06 2.63 -42.23
C ARG A 415 -22.20 1.60 -42.20
N ALA A 416 -23.23 1.84 -41.40
CA ALA A 416 -24.39 0.94 -41.25
C ALA A 416 -25.15 0.67 -42.56
N LEU A 417 -25.14 1.64 -43.49
CA LEU A 417 -25.63 1.50 -44.86
C LEU A 417 -24.61 2.09 -45.87
N PRO A 418 -24.57 1.60 -47.13
CA PRO A 418 -23.89 2.25 -48.26
C PRO A 418 -24.16 3.76 -48.42
N ILE A 419 -23.38 4.45 -49.28
CA ILE A 419 -23.51 5.91 -49.47
C ILE A 419 -24.89 6.26 -50.04
N THR A 420 -25.45 5.37 -50.87
CA THR A 420 -26.83 5.41 -51.40
C THR A 420 -27.93 5.35 -50.35
N ARG A 421 -27.61 5.07 -49.08
CA ARG A 421 -28.57 4.83 -47.98
C ARG A 421 -29.56 3.68 -48.25
N GLN A 422 -29.20 2.75 -49.13
CA GLN A 422 -29.95 1.54 -49.45
C GLN A 422 -29.07 0.30 -49.22
N ARG A 423 -29.68 -0.86 -48.95
CA ARG A 423 -28.94 -2.13 -48.90
C ARG A 423 -28.29 -2.41 -50.26
N VAL A 424 -27.19 -3.17 -50.26
CA VAL A 424 -26.49 -3.55 -51.49
C VAL A 424 -27.43 -4.42 -52.33
N ASP A 425 -27.63 -4.01 -53.58
CA ASP A 425 -28.32 -4.79 -54.60
C ASP A 425 -27.30 -5.75 -55.23
N TRP A 426 -27.34 -7.01 -54.77
CA TRP A 426 -26.39 -8.04 -55.17
C TRP A 426 -26.54 -8.43 -56.65
N ASP A 427 -27.76 -8.41 -57.19
CA ASP A 427 -28.03 -8.72 -58.60
C ASP A 427 -27.40 -7.67 -59.52
N LYS A 428 -27.52 -6.39 -59.18
CA LYS A 428 -26.80 -5.32 -59.91
C LYS A 428 -25.29 -5.48 -59.80
N LEU A 429 -24.76 -5.88 -58.63
CA LEU A 429 -23.32 -6.04 -58.41
C LEU A 429 -22.71 -7.15 -59.28
N VAL A 430 -23.39 -8.30 -59.41
CA VAL A 430 -22.95 -9.42 -60.25
C VAL A 430 -22.98 -9.05 -61.73
N ASN A 431 -24.09 -8.44 -62.19
CA ASN A 431 -24.28 -8.08 -63.59
C ASN A 431 -23.32 -6.96 -64.07
N TYR A 432 -22.89 -6.06 -63.18
CA TYR A 432 -21.95 -4.98 -63.54
C TYR A 432 -20.58 -5.51 -64.00
N LYS A 433 -20.11 -6.64 -63.43
CA LYS A 433 -18.86 -7.28 -63.87
C LYS A 433 -18.97 -7.81 -65.29
N LEU A 434 -20.02 -8.60 -65.60
CA LEU A 434 -20.24 -9.11 -66.96
C LEU A 434 -20.31 -7.98 -67.99
N GLY A 435 -21.05 -6.90 -67.70
CA GLY A 435 -21.13 -5.74 -68.60
C GLY A 435 -19.77 -5.11 -68.90
N SER A 436 -18.88 -5.03 -67.89
CA SER A 436 -17.53 -4.46 -68.06
C SER A 436 -16.56 -5.36 -68.83
N GLU A 437 -16.73 -6.69 -68.77
CA GLU A 437 -15.88 -7.63 -69.51
C GLU A 437 -16.36 -7.84 -70.96
N LEU A 438 -17.68 -7.90 -71.21
CA LEU A 438 -18.21 -7.87 -72.58
C LEU A 438 -17.82 -6.57 -73.32
N GLY A 439 -17.81 -5.43 -72.62
CA GLY A 439 -17.41 -4.14 -73.20
C GLY A 439 -15.91 -3.99 -73.49
N ARG A 440 -15.06 -4.94 -73.07
CA ARG A 440 -13.62 -4.97 -73.33
C ARG A 440 -13.20 -6.00 -74.39
N ALA A 441 -14.13 -6.81 -74.87
CA ALA A 441 -13.89 -7.89 -75.82
C ALA A 441 -14.27 -7.53 -77.28
N SER A 442 -14.36 -6.24 -77.59
CA SER A 442 -14.68 -5.68 -78.93
C SER A 442 -13.63 -4.70 -79.41
#